data_AF-A0A2S8RTJ1-F1
#
_entry.id   AF-A0A2S8RTJ1-F1
#
_cell.length_a   1.000
_cell.length_b   1.000
_cell.length_c   1.000
_cell.angle_alpha   90.00
_cell.angle_beta   90.00
_cell.angle_gamma   90.00
#
_symmetry.space_group_name_H-M   'P 1'
#
loop_
_entity.id
_entity.type
_entity.pdbx_description
1 polymer ?
#
loop_
_entity_poly.entity_id
_entity_poly.type
_entity_poly.pdbx_seq_one_letter_code
_entity_poly.pdbx_strand_id
1 'polypeptide(L)' 'MNFRIGLGLSLLVALAGCSATCPSPPTQEVIPKTRVVDTSCDWAKPIYLDKADVLSDATANAILAHDKAGAAHCNWKPLK' A
#
# COMPACT_ATOMS: atom_id res chain seq x y z
N MET A 1 8.68 -75.91 0.02
CA MET A 1 9.67 -74.96 -0.53
C MET A 1 8.92 -73.86 -1.29
N ASN A 2 8.99 -72.62 -0.79
CA ASN A 2 8.96 -71.37 -1.59
C ASN A 2 7.67 -70.94 -2.32
N PHE A 3 6.59 -70.59 -1.60
CA PHE A 3 5.45 -69.84 -2.19
C PHE A 3 5.07 -68.57 -1.40
N ARG A 4 6.07 -67.84 -0.86
CA ARG A 4 5.82 -66.64 -0.03
C ARG A 4 6.62 -65.39 -0.42
N ILE A 5 7.20 -65.34 -1.62
CA ILE A 5 8.09 -64.22 -2.03
C ILE A 5 7.42 -63.30 -3.07
N GLY A 6 6.31 -63.69 -3.70
CA GLY A 6 5.71 -62.93 -4.81
C GLY A 6 4.82 -61.74 -4.44
N LEU A 7 4.26 -61.68 -3.22
CA LEU A 7 3.23 -60.68 -2.88
C LEU A 7 3.80 -59.38 -2.27
N GLY A 8 5.09 -59.35 -1.92
CA GLY A 8 5.71 -58.17 -1.28
C GLY A 8 6.29 -57.15 -2.27
N LEU A 9 6.62 -57.57 -3.50
CA LEU A 9 7.35 -56.73 -4.44
C LEU A 9 6.45 -55.77 -5.23
N SER A 10 5.15 -56.07 -5.35
CA SER A 10 4.19 -55.23 -6.09
C SER A 10 3.69 -54.00 -5.31
N LEU A 11 3.86 -53.96 -3.99
CA LEU A 11 3.35 -52.85 -3.17
C LEU A 11 4.31 -51.65 -3.10
N LEU A 12 5.60 -51.84 -3.39
CA LEU A 12 6.63 -50.80 -3.30
C LEU A 12 6.71 -49.89 -4.55
N VAL A 13 6.17 -50.32 -5.70
CA VAL A 13 6.22 -49.53 -6.95
C VAL A 13 5.13 -48.45 -7.01
N ALA A 14 4.09 -48.54 -6.17
CA ALA A 14 2.95 -47.62 -6.21
C ALA A 14 3.20 -46.25 -5.53
N LEU A 15 4.24 -46.10 -4.69
CA LEU A 15 4.49 -44.84 -3.97
C LEU A 15 5.43 -43.86 -4.70
N ALA A 16 5.99 -44.21 -5.85
CA ALA A 16 6.94 -43.35 -6.57
C ALA A 16 6.31 -42.41 -7.62
N GLY A 17 4.98 -42.39 -7.77
CA GLY A 17 4.30 -41.74 -8.91
C GLY A 17 3.91 -40.26 -8.75
N CYS A 18 4.02 -39.64 -7.57
CA CYS A 18 3.35 -38.36 -7.30
C CYS A 18 4.23 -37.09 -7.37
N SER A 19 5.31 -37.06 -8.15
CA SER A 19 6.20 -35.87 -8.17
C SER A 19 6.45 -35.22 -9.54
N ALA A 20 5.89 -35.72 -10.64
CA ALA A 20 6.34 -35.29 -11.98
C ALA A 20 5.38 -34.39 -12.79
N THR A 21 4.14 -34.15 -12.37
CA THR A 21 3.18 -33.35 -13.17
C THR A 21 2.20 -32.56 -12.31
N CYS A 22 2.71 -31.68 -11.43
CA CYS A 22 1.86 -30.61 -10.90
C CYS A 22 1.75 -29.53 -11.99
N PRO A 23 0.55 -29.23 -12.53
CA PRO A 23 0.38 -28.08 -13.39
C PRO A 23 0.76 -26.82 -12.60
N SER A 24 1.74 -26.06 -13.08
CA SER A 24 2.09 -24.77 -12.49
C SER A 24 0.85 -23.88 -12.52
N PRO A 25 0.52 -23.16 -11.42
CA PRO A 25 -0.57 -22.20 -11.46
C PRO A 25 -0.33 -21.23 -12.61
N PRO A 26 -1.38 -20.84 -13.37
CA PRO A 26 -1.24 -19.92 -14.48
C PRO A 26 -0.55 -18.66 -13.97
N THR A 27 0.49 -18.20 -14.68
CA THR A 27 1.21 -16.98 -14.37
C THR A 27 0.20 -15.84 -14.25
N GLN A 28 -0.11 -15.41 -13.02
CA GLN A 28 -1.04 -14.32 -12.81
C GLN A 28 -0.33 -13.05 -13.27
N GLU A 29 -0.80 -12.47 -14.37
CA GLU A 29 -0.34 -11.18 -14.85
C GLU A 29 -0.73 -10.12 -13.83
N VAL A 30 0.24 -9.67 -13.03
CA VAL A 30 0.04 -8.62 -12.03
C VAL A 30 -0.12 -7.31 -12.79
N ILE A 31 -1.35 -6.90 -13.05
CA ILE A 31 -1.64 -5.56 -13.57
C ILE A 31 -1.45 -4.58 -12.41
N PRO A 32 -0.39 -3.74 -12.41
CA PRO A 32 -0.17 -2.80 -11.31
C PRO A 32 -1.26 -1.74 -11.32
N LYS A 33 -2.05 -1.65 -10.24
CA LYS A 33 -3.02 -0.57 -10.05
C LYS A 33 -2.33 0.59 -9.33
N THR A 34 -2.03 1.65 -10.07
CA THR A 34 -1.50 2.88 -9.48
C THR A 34 -2.62 3.70 -8.85
N ARG A 35 -2.34 4.32 -7.71
CA ARG A 35 -3.20 5.31 -7.07
C ARG A 35 -2.35 6.56 -6.79
N VAL A 36 -2.92 7.73 -7.05
CA VAL A 36 -2.37 9.00 -6.58
C VAL A 36 -2.88 9.21 -5.16
N VAL A 37 -1.95 9.37 -4.21
CA VAL A 37 -2.25 9.74 -2.83
C VAL A 37 -1.76 11.17 -2.64
N ASP A 38 -2.68 12.09 -2.39
CA ASP A 38 -2.33 13.45 -2.04
C ASP A 38 -1.92 13.48 -0.55
N THR A 39 -0.64 13.74 -0.30
CA THR A 39 -0.07 13.87 1.05
C THR A 39 0.10 15.34 1.47
N SER A 40 -0.49 16.29 0.72
CA SER A 40 -0.34 17.73 0.97
C SER A 40 -0.72 18.13 2.40
N CYS A 41 -1.80 17.55 2.94
CA CYS A 41 -2.23 17.84 4.30
C CYS A 41 -1.27 17.30 5.39
N ASP A 42 -0.43 16.32 5.05
CA ASP A 42 0.52 15.72 6.00
C ASP A 42 1.72 16.64 6.23
N TRP A 43 2.28 17.20 5.16
CA TRP A 43 3.47 18.04 5.23
C TRP A 43 3.19 19.54 5.32
N ALA A 44 2.04 20.02 4.84
CA ALA A 44 1.63 21.41 5.03
C ALA A 44 0.86 21.58 6.36
N LYS A 45 0.97 22.77 6.97
CA LYS A 45 0.30 23.15 8.22
C LYS A 45 -0.09 24.64 8.19
N PRO A 46 -1.06 25.07 9.01
CA PRO A 46 -1.45 26.48 9.09
C PRO A 46 -0.29 27.39 9.50
N ILE A 47 -0.29 28.62 8.97
CA ILE A 47 0.67 29.65 9.35
C ILE A 47 0.01 30.62 10.34
N TYR A 48 0.43 30.52 11.59
CA TYR A 48 -0.08 31.37 12.67
C TYR A 48 0.77 32.63 12.82
N LEU A 49 0.08 33.78 12.79
CA LEU A 49 0.72 35.09 12.90
C LEU A 49 0.60 35.64 14.32
N ASP A 50 1.66 36.28 14.80
CA ASP A 50 1.63 37.12 15.99
C ASP A 50 1.31 38.57 15.62
N LYS A 51 0.81 39.35 16.59
CA LYS A 51 0.53 40.77 16.38
C LYS A 51 1.80 41.60 16.16
N ALA A 52 2.96 41.09 16.55
CA ALA A 52 4.26 41.71 16.31
C ALA A 52 4.79 41.47 14.88
N ASP A 53 4.19 40.56 14.10
CA ASP A 53 4.64 40.28 12.74
C ASP A 53 4.35 41.45 11.80
N VAL A 54 5.38 41.89 11.06
CA VAL A 54 5.25 42.96 10.06
C VAL A 54 5.23 42.33 8.68
N LEU A 55 4.04 42.30 8.08
CA LEU A 55 3.81 41.74 6.74
C LEU A 55 3.37 42.82 5.77
N SER A 56 3.73 42.66 4.50
CA SER A 56 3.06 43.39 3.43
C SER A 56 1.65 42.84 3.23
N ASP A 57 0.73 43.67 2.72
CA ASP A 57 -0.63 43.23 2.38
C ASP A 57 -0.64 42.04 1.41
N ALA A 58 0.29 42.02 0.45
CA ALA A 58 0.42 40.93 -0.50
C ALA A 58 0.76 39.60 0.20
N THR A 59 1.71 39.63 1.14
CA THR A 59 2.10 38.45 1.93
C THR A 59 0.98 37.99 2.85
N ALA A 60 0.34 38.91 3.57
CA ALA A 60 -0.78 38.60 4.45
C ALA A 60 -1.94 37.94 3.69
N ASN A 61 -2.27 38.44 2.50
CA ASN A 61 -3.31 37.86 1.65
C ASN A 61 -2.95 36.46 1.14
N ALA A 62 -1.68 36.23 0.78
CA ALA A 62 -1.21 34.91 0.36
C ALA A 62 -1.30 33.88 1.49
N ILE A 63 -0.89 34.24 2.71
CA ILE A 63 -1.00 33.38 3.90
C ILE A 63 -2.47 33.08 4.20
N LEU A 64 -3.32 34.10 4.18
CA LEU A 64 -4.75 33.93 4.42
C LEU A 64 -5.39 32.98 3.39
N ALA A 65 -5.00 33.08 2.11
CA ALA A 65 -5.48 32.17 1.06
C ALA A 65 -4.98 30.73 1.27
N HIS A 66 -3.72 30.56 1.66
CA HIS A 66 -3.14 29.26 1.99
C HIS A 66 -3.90 28.57 3.13
N ASP A 67 -4.08 29.27 4.25
CA ASP A 67 -4.73 28.72 5.44
C ASP A 67 -6.23 28.43 5.20
N LYS A 68 -6.91 29.27 4.40
CA LYS A 68 -8.30 29.01 3.99
C LYS A 68 -8.41 27.74 3.14
N ALA A 69 -7.47 27.52 2.22
CA ALA A 69 -7.45 26.28 1.44
C ALA A 69 -7.23 25.06 2.34
N GLY A 70 -6.29 25.14 3.29
CA GLY A 70 -6.09 24.07 4.26
C GLY A 70 -7.26 23.86 5.21
N ALA A 71 -8.01 24.91 5.57
CA ALA A 71 -9.23 24.77 6.36
C ALA A 71 -10.32 24.00 5.57
N ALA A 72 -10.43 24.25 4.27
CA ALA A 72 -11.40 23.59 3.39
C ALA A 72 -11.03 22.13 3.05
N HIS A 73 -9.73 21.83 2.89
CA HIS A 73 -9.26 20.54 2.37
C HIS A 73 -8.58 19.65 3.41
N CYS A 74 -8.00 20.23 4.46
CA CYS A 74 -7.11 19.56 5.41
C CYS A 74 -7.59 19.67 6.87
N ASN A 75 -8.83 20.14 7.13
CA ASN A 75 -9.38 20.33 8.48
C ASN A 75 -8.52 21.21 9.40
N TRP A 76 -7.79 22.14 8.82
CA TRP A 76 -7.01 23.11 9.59
C TRP A 76 -7.91 24.06 10.36
N LYS A 77 -7.45 24.48 11.54
CA LYS A 77 -8.20 25.38 12.41
C LYS A 77 -7.65 26.80 12.29
N PRO A 78 -8.46 27.79 11.93
CA PRO A 78 -8.03 29.18 12.00
C PRO A 78 -7.82 29.59 13.47
N LEU A 79 -6.91 30.54 13.69
CA LEU A 79 -6.80 31.22 14.99
C LEU A 79 -8.09 31.99 15.26
N LYS A 80 -8.50 32.00 16.54
CA LYS A 80 -9.63 32.79 17.02
C LYS A 80 -9.21 34.23 17.30
#